data_AF-A0A078L0W8-F1
#
_entry.id   AF-A0A078L0W8-F1
#
_cell.length_a   1.000
_cell.length_b   1.000
_cell.length_c   1.000
_cell.angle_alpha   90.00
_cell.angle_beta   90.00
_cell.angle_gamma   90.00
#
_symmetry.space_group_name_H-M   'P 1'
#
loop_
_entity.id
_entity.type
_entity.pdbx_description
1 polymer ?
#
loop_
_entity_poly.entity_id
_entity_poly.type
_entity_poly.pdbx_seq_one_letter_code
_entity_poly.pdbx_strand_id
1 'polypeptide(L)'
;MAKTIEKLVGERDKKRQIHEAINKILKLEEDEIRNIGEYHKIFTKLEQARFMAGSRGGSILEHLTDDDLLYIIGIFKQSLPLVNRNIERMEGEVASLSELGGQQIAIQSRMSRNSEEISTKEEQLGAPALEEPGFWDFYKADKAPGIFKSLILAIFSSPESIEAAREKCSAYQQDVETRKGLEVGIQLLRSDNEKQQTRFKSNESEINQKAHIPKALDDLKAQKDSMEENVTVLEEQARSFTSTEQREGIKKVIAKEPREDEDLQFNMDI
;
A
#
# COMPACT_ATOMS: atom_id res chain seq x y z
N MET A 1 32.80 -26.03 35.52
CA MET A 1 33.96 -25.33 34.95
C MET A 1 33.60 -24.90 33.54
N ALA A 2 33.36 -23.60 33.32
CA ALA A 2 33.07 -23.07 31.99
C ALA A 2 34.27 -23.37 31.07
N LYS A 3 34.01 -24.06 29.96
CA LYS A 3 34.94 -24.04 28.83
C LYS A 3 34.65 -22.73 28.12
N THR A 4 35.59 -21.80 28.19
CA THR A 4 35.59 -20.62 27.34
C THR A 4 35.73 -21.10 25.90
N ILE A 5 35.05 -20.46 24.92
CA ILE A 5 35.23 -20.69 23.47
C ILE A 5 36.73 -20.69 23.08
N GLU A 6 37.55 -20.00 23.87
CA GLU A 6 39.01 -19.98 23.81
C GLU A 6 39.70 -21.36 24.00
N LYS A 7 39.13 -22.29 24.78
CA LYS A 7 39.71 -23.63 25.04
C LYS A 7 39.61 -24.59 23.87
N LEU A 8 39.09 -24.17 22.72
CA LEU A 8 39.30 -24.82 21.42
C LEU A 8 40.79 -24.68 21.01
N VAL A 9 41.67 -25.40 21.72
CA VAL A 9 43.10 -25.49 21.42
C VAL A 9 43.24 -26.37 20.17
N GLY A 10 43.59 -25.76 19.03
CA GLY A 10 43.85 -26.47 17.76
C GLY A 10 42.87 -26.18 16.62
N GLU A 11 41.74 -25.52 16.87
CA GLU A 11 40.69 -25.30 15.86
C GLU A 11 40.57 -23.83 15.45
N ARG A 12 41.67 -23.24 14.96
CA ARG A 12 41.73 -21.83 14.53
C ARG A 12 40.64 -21.47 13.51
N ASP A 13 40.35 -22.38 12.58
CA ASP A 13 39.37 -22.14 11.52
C ASP A 13 37.94 -22.04 12.06
N LYS A 14 37.57 -22.88 13.04
CA LYS A 14 36.23 -22.81 13.67
C LYS A 14 36.04 -21.51 14.45
N LYS A 15 37.06 -21.10 15.23
CA LYS A 15 37.04 -19.80 15.92
C LYS A 15 36.88 -18.64 14.93
N ARG A 16 37.58 -18.71 13.79
CA ARG A 16 37.46 -17.70 12.73
C ARG A 16 36.04 -17.66 12.15
N GLN A 17 35.44 -18.81 11.85
CA GLN A 17 34.08 -18.91 11.32
C GLN A 17 33.04 -18.36 12.30
N ILE A 18 33.12 -18.70 13.60
CA ILE A 18 32.22 -18.15 14.63
C ILE A 18 32.38 -16.63 14.71
N HIS A 19 33.61 -16.13 14.74
CA HIS A 19 33.89 -14.70 14.81
C HIS A 19 33.36 -13.95 13.57
N GLU A 20 33.58 -14.50 12.37
CA GLU A 20 33.05 -13.95 11.11
C GLU A 20 31.52 -13.93 11.10
N ALA A 21 30.87 -15.01 11.55
CA ALA A 21 29.42 -15.10 11.61
C ALA A 21 28.81 -14.08 12.59
N ILE A 22 29.38 -13.94 13.79
CA ILE A 22 28.93 -12.94 14.77
C ILE A 22 29.10 -11.51 14.23
N ASN A 23 30.23 -11.23 13.57
CA ASN A 23 30.45 -9.90 12.98
C ASN A 23 29.53 -9.61 11.80
N LYS A 24 29.15 -10.62 11.01
CA LYS A 24 28.14 -10.46 9.96
C LYS A 24 26.76 -10.15 10.56
N ILE A 25 26.35 -10.86 11.62
CA ILE A 25 25.10 -10.58 12.35
C ILE A 25 25.11 -9.15 12.91
N LEU A 26 26.20 -8.72 13.53
CA LEU A 26 26.38 -7.37 14.08
C LEU A 26 26.47 -6.24 13.03
N LYS A 27 26.54 -6.58 11.74
CA LYS A 27 26.55 -5.62 10.63
C LYS A 27 25.20 -5.48 9.93
N LEU A 28 24.21 -6.30 10.30
CA LEU A 28 22.86 -6.15 9.80
C LEU A 28 22.30 -4.81 10.27
N GLU A 29 21.70 -4.04 9.36
CA GLU A 29 21.21 -2.69 9.65
C GLU A 29 20.16 -2.73 10.77
N GLU A 30 20.26 -1.75 11.68
CA GLU A 30 19.87 -1.87 13.09
C GLU A 30 18.36 -1.83 13.36
N ASP A 31 17.50 -1.45 12.42
CA ASP A 31 16.15 -1.00 12.77
C ASP A 31 15.03 -2.01 12.53
N GLU A 32 15.09 -2.82 11.46
CA GLU A 32 13.94 -3.63 11.05
C GLU A 32 13.92 -5.01 11.69
N ILE A 33 15.06 -5.72 11.72
CA ILE A 33 15.13 -7.06 12.29
C ILE A 33 15.39 -7.06 13.80
N ARG A 34 16.13 -6.07 14.31
CA ARG A 34 16.54 -5.98 15.72
C ARG A 34 15.34 -5.87 16.67
N ASN A 35 14.29 -5.18 16.23
CA ASN A 35 13.09 -4.94 17.00
C ASN A 35 12.08 -6.11 16.92
N ILE A 36 12.39 -7.21 16.22
CA ILE A 36 11.44 -8.32 16.09
C ILE A 36 11.70 -9.35 17.19
N GLY A 37 10.76 -9.46 18.12
CA GLY A 37 10.84 -10.39 19.23
C GLY A 37 12.10 -10.19 20.05
N GLU A 38 12.75 -11.30 20.39
CA GLU A 38 13.86 -11.31 21.33
C GLU A 38 15.23 -10.96 20.71
N TYR A 39 15.26 -10.50 19.46
CA TYR A 39 16.52 -10.18 18.77
C TYR A 39 17.24 -9.00 19.41
N HIS A 40 16.52 -8.02 19.96
CA HIS A 40 17.11 -6.88 20.65
C HIS A 40 18.04 -7.33 21.79
N LYS A 41 17.66 -8.37 22.55
CA LYS A 41 18.49 -8.97 23.63
C LYS A 41 19.78 -9.55 23.08
N ILE A 42 19.72 -10.19 21.91
CA ILE A 42 20.89 -10.76 21.22
C ILE A 42 21.82 -9.68 20.72
N PHE A 43 21.31 -8.67 20.02
CA PHE A 43 22.09 -7.55 19.53
C PHE A 43 22.79 -6.81 20.68
N THR A 44 22.06 -6.47 21.75
CA THR A 44 22.65 -5.83 22.94
C THR A 44 23.77 -6.66 23.54
N LYS A 45 23.59 -7.98 23.67
CA LYS A 45 24.62 -8.87 24.22
C LYS A 45 25.87 -8.93 23.35
N LEU A 46 25.69 -9.04 22.03
CA LEU A 46 26.78 -9.06 21.06
C LEU A 46 27.52 -7.72 20.99
N GLU A 47 26.81 -6.59 21.10
CA GLU A 47 27.40 -5.26 21.15
C GLU A 47 28.22 -5.03 22.41
N GLN A 48 27.73 -5.47 23.57
CA GLN A 48 28.49 -5.43 24.82
C GLN A 48 29.79 -6.24 24.71
N ALA A 49 29.72 -7.44 24.12
CA ALA A 49 30.90 -8.25 23.86
C ALA A 49 31.88 -7.56 22.89
N ARG A 50 31.37 -6.93 21.82
CA ARG A 50 32.17 -6.14 20.86
C ARG A 50 32.85 -4.95 21.53
N PHE A 51 32.13 -4.23 22.39
CA PHE A 51 32.66 -3.09 23.12
C PHE A 51 33.78 -3.50 24.09
N MET A 52 33.56 -4.57 24.86
CA MET A 52 34.60 -5.10 25.76
C MET A 52 35.85 -5.53 24.99
N ALA A 53 35.67 -6.22 23.86
CA ALA A 53 36.77 -6.64 22.98
C ALA A 53 37.59 -5.45 22.47
N GLY A 54 36.93 -4.39 21.98
CA GLY A 54 37.58 -3.18 21.50
C GLY A 54 38.31 -2.41 22.60
N SER A 55 37.73 -2.33 23.80
CA SER A 55 38.33 -1.62 24.94
C SER A 55 39.56 -2.31 25.54
N ARG A 56 39.65 -3.65 25.41
CA ARG A 56 40.73 -4.48 25.99
C ARG A 56 41.71 -5.03 24.96
N GLY A 57 41.48 -4.78 23.67
CA GLY A 57 42.37 -5.25 22.58
C GLY A 57 42.32 -6.76 22.35
N GLY A 58 41.13 -7.36 22.42
CA GLY A 58 40.91 -8.81 22.31
C GLY A 58 39.84 -9.21 21.29
N SER A 59 39.59 -10.51 21.14
CA SER A 59 38.52 -11.05 20.29
C SER A 59 37.15 -11.00 21.00
N ILE A 60 36.06 -10.77 20.26
CA ILE A 60 34.69 -10.85 20.80
C ILE A 60 34.39 -12.20 21.47
N LEU A 61 35.05 -13.27 21.01
CA LEU A 61 34.91 -14.62 21.55
C LEU A 61 35.49 -14.78 22.96
N GLU A 62 36.36 -13.87 23.41
CA GLU A 62 36.89 -13.86 24.79
C GLU A 62 35.86 -13.37 25.81
N HIS A 63 34.80 -12.73 25.32
CA HIS A 63 33.72 -12.16 26.12
C HIS A 63 32.38 -12.91 25.97
N LEU A 64 32.38 -14.04 25.26
CA LEU A 64 31.23 -14.90 25.09
C LEU A 64 31.54 -16.31 25.62
N THR A 65 30.59 -16.87 26.38
CA THR A 65 30.63 -18.25 26.84
C THR A 65 29.96 -19.19 25.83
N ASP A 66 30.21 -20.50 25.97
CA ASP A 66 29.52 -21.53 25.18
C ASP A 66 27.99 -21.44 25.36
N ASP A 67 27.53 -21.15 26.58
CA ASP A 67 26.11 -20.99 26.90
C ASP A 67 25.53 -19.72 26.25
N ASP A 68 26.32 -18.64 26.15
CA ASP A 68 25.91 -17.43 25.44
C ASP A 68 25.72 -17.71 23.94
N LEU A 69 26.61 -18.49 23.33
CA LEU A 69 26.48 -18.87 21.93
C LEU A 69 25.24 -19.73 21.68
N LEU A 70 24.99 -20.73 22.54
CA LEU A 70 23.80 -21.57 22.48
C LEU A 70 22.51 -20.75 22.69
N TYR A 71 22.57 -19.77 23.57
CA TYR A 71 21.46 -18.84 23.82
C TYR A 71 21.15 -18.00 22.58
N ILE A 72 22.18 -17.41 21.94
CA ILE A 72 22.05 -16.65 20.68
C ILE A 72 21.39 -17.50 19.59
N ILE A 73 21.88 -18.72 19.37
CA ILE A 73 21.32 -19.65 18.38
C ILE A 73 19.86 -19.99 18.69
N GLY A 74 19.55 -20.24 19.97
CA GLY A 74 18.21 -20.62 20.39
C GLY A 74 17.19 -19.50 20.25
N ILE A 75 17.55 -18.27 20.66
CA ILE A 75 16.69 -17.09 20.49
C ILE A 75 16.47 -16.79 19.01
N PHE A 76 17.51 -16.86 18.17
CA PHE A 76 17.36 -16.68 16.73
C PHE A 76 16.30 -17.61 16.15
N LYS A 77 16.43 -18.92 16.44
CA LYS A 77 15.49 -19.93 15.94
C LYS A 77 14.07 -19.73 16.47
N GLN A 78 13.92 -19.19 17.67
CA GLN A 78 12.61 -18.94 18.26
C GLN A 78 11.90 -17.73 17.64
N SER A 79 12.62 -16.64 17.35
CA SER A 79 12.00 -15.44 16.76
C SER A 79 11.92 -15.47 15.23
N LEU A 80 12.61 -16.40 14.56
CA LEU A 80 12.54 -16.55 13.10
C LEU A 80 11.09 -16.68 12.54
N PRO A 81 10.17 -17.44 13.18
CA PRO A 81 8.77 -17.43 12.76
C PRO A 81 8.08 -16.07 12.83
N LEU A 82 8.50 -15.18 13.74
CA LEU A 82 7.96 -13.81 13.84
C LEU A 82 8.43 -12.96 12.67
N VAL A 83 9.71 -13.08 12.28
CA VAL A 83 10.25 -12.43 11.08
C VAL A 83 9.49 -12.88 9.83
N ASN A 84 9.23 -14.18 9.68
CA ASN A 84 8.45 -14.70 8.54
C ASN A 84 7.03 -14.12 8.49
N ARG A 85 6.34 -14.01 9.64
CA ARG A 85 5.01 -13.38 9.70
C ARG A 85 5.04 -11.90 9.32
N ASN A 86 6.08 -11.17 9.74
CA ASN A 86 6.25 -9.77 9.35
C ASN A 86 6.49 -9.62 7.85
N ILE A 87 7.31 -10.49 7.25
CA ILE A 87 7.51 -10.56 5.80
C ILE A 87 6.17 -10.81 5.09
N GLU A 88 5.38 -11.80 5.53
CA GLU A 88 4.07 -12.10 4.95
C GLU A 88 3.11 -10.90 5.02
N ARG A 89 3.09 -10.17 6.16
CA ARG A 89 2.29 -8.95 6.32
C ARG A 89 2.71 -7.87 5.34
N MET A 90 4.01 -7.59 5.25
CA MET A 90 4.56 -6.58 4.34
C MET A 90 4.34 -6.95 2.87
N GLU A 91 4.43 -8.23 2.50
CA GLU A 91 4.06 -8.71 1.16
C GLU A 91 2.59 -8.42 0.82
N GLY A 92 1.69 -8.59 1.79
CA GLY A 92 0.28 -8.19 1.65
C GLY A 92 0.11 -6.68 1.44
N GLU A 93 0.89 -5.86 2.16
CA GLU A 93 0.88 -4.40 2.00
C GLU A 93 1.42 -3.98 0.62
N VAL A 94 2.49 -4.61 0.12
CA VAL A 94 3.01 -4.37 -1.25
C VAL A 94 1.99 -4.76 -2.31
N ALA A 95 1.28 -5.88 -2.14
CA ALA A 95 0.21 -6.27 -3.05
C ALA A 95 -0.92 -5.22 -3.07
N SER A 96 -1.32 -4.73 -1.90
CA SER A 96 -2.31 -3.64 -1.78
C SER A 96 -1.87 -2.36 -2.48
N LEU A 97 -0.59 -1.99 -2.42
CA LEU A 97 -0.07 -0.81 -3.14
C LEU A 97 -0.17 -0.96 -4.67
N SER A 98 0.11 -2.17 -5.18
CA SER A 98 -0.05 -2.48 -6.59
C SER A 98 -1.52 -2.33 -7.05
N GLU A 99 -2.45 -2.82 -6.23
CA GLU A 99 -3.90 -2.66 -6.49
C GLU A 99 -4.31 -1.18 -6.50
N LEU A 100 -3.84 -0.37 -5.54
CA LEU A 100 -4.10 1.07 -5.48
C LEU A 100 -3.55 1.79 -6.72
N GLY A 101 -2.35 1.42 -7.19
CA GLY A 101 -1.79 1.93 -8.43
C GLY A 101 -2.63 1.58 -9.66
N GLY A 102 -3.13 0.35 -9.75
CA GLY A 102 -4.07 -0.07 -10.79
C GLY A 102 -5.38 0.73 -10.75
N GLN A 103 -5.91 0.99 -9.56
CA GLN A 103 -7.11 1.82 -9.38
C GLN A 103 -6.88 3.27 -9.83
N GLN A 104 -5.71 3.87 -9.56
CA GLN A 104 -5.39 5.22 -10.03
C GLN A 104 -5.42 5.33 -11.55
N ILE A 105 -4.86 4.33 -12.27
CA ILE A 105 -4.90 4.29 -13.74
C ILE A 105 -6.34 4.21 -14.25
N ALA A 106 -7.17 3.38 -13.62
CA ALA A 106 -8.58 3.25 -13.99
C ALA A 106 -9.38 4.54 -13.73
N ILE A 107 -9.12 5.19 -12.59
CA ILE A 107 -9.73 6.48 -12.22
C ILE A 107 -9.32 7.56 -13.24
N GLN A 108 -8.04 7.67 -13.57
CA GLN A 108 -7.54 8.64 -14.54
C GLN A 108 -8.15 8.43 -15.92
N SER A 109 -8.22 7.17 -16.38
CA SER A 109 -8.84 6.81 -17.66
C SER A 109 -10.33 7.20 -17.70
N ARG A 110 -11.06 6.98 -16.59
CA ARG A 110 -12.46 7.38 -16.47
C ARG A 110 -12.63 8.89 -16.50
N MET A 111 -11.79 9.63 -15.78
CA MET A 111 -11.81 11.10 -15.78
C MET A 111 -11.54 11.68 -17.17
N SER A 112 -10.58 11.12 -17.90
CA SER A 112 -10.28 11.51 -19.28
C SER A 112 -11.48 11.27 -20.20
N ARG A 113 -12.09 10.09 -20.12
CA ARG A 113 -13.31 9.77 -20.90
C ARG A 113 -14.47 10.70 -20.58
N ASN A 114 -14.73 10.95 -19.30
CA ASN A 114 -15.78 11.88 -18.88
C ASN A 114 -15.50 13.31 -19.40
N SER A 115 -14.23 13.73 -19.40
CA SER A 115 -13.84 15.06 -19.91
C SER A 115 -14.03 15.18 -21.42
N GLU A 116 -13.72 14.13 -22.18
CA GLU A 116 -14.01 14.05 -23.62
C GLU A 116 -15.52 14.13 -23.87
N GLU A 117 -16.31 13.37 -23.13
CA GLU A 117 -17.77 13.38 -23.26
C GLU A 117 -18.39 14.73 -22.87
N ILE A 118 -17.86 15.40 -21.84
CA ILE A 118 -18.22 16.79 -21.50
C ILE A 118 -17.93 17.71 -22.68
N SER A 119 -16.73 17.65 -23.26
CA SER A 119 -16.35 18.49 -24.40
C SER A 119 -17.28 18.28 -25.59
N THR A 120 -17.66 17.03 -25.90
CA THR A 120 -18.62 16.74 -26.98
C THR A 120 -20.01 17.32 -26.69
N LYS A 121 -20.50 17.21 -25.44
CA LYS A 121 -21.80 17.78 -25.07
C LYS A 121 -21.78 19.31 -25.05
N GLU A 122 -20.66 19.92 -24.65
CA GLU A 122 -20.45 21.37 -24.69
C GLU A 122 -20.43 21.90 -26.13
N GLU A 123 -19.79 21.17 -27.05
CA GLU A 123 -19.81 21.48 -28.48
C GLU A 123 -21.24 21.44 -29.04
N GLN A 124 -22.03 20.43 -28.66
CA GLN A 124 -23.45 20.33 -29.03
C GLN A 124 -24.29 21.48 -28.46
N LEU A 125 -24.03 21.92 -27.22
CA LEU A 125 -24.69 23.09 -26.63
C LEU A 125 -24.28 24.41 -27.30
N GLY A 126 -23.06 24.48 -27.81
CA GLY A 126 -22.53 25.62 -28.56
C GLY A 126 -23.20 25.85 -29.91
N ALA A 127 -23.93 24.86 -30.44
CA ALA A 127 -24.78 25.06 -31.61
C ALA A 127 -25.86 26.12 -31.32
N PRO A 128 -26.19 26.98 -32.30
CA PRO A 128 -27.19 28.03 -32.12
C PRO A 128 -28.54 27.41 -31.76
N ALA A 129 -29.14 27.93 -30.69
CA ALA A 129 -30.48 27.56 -30.26
C ALA A 129 -31.49 27.86 -31.37
N LEU A 130 -32.55 27.06 -31.47
CA LEU A 130 -33.70 27.46 -32.27
C LEU A 130 -34.33 28.73 -31.68
N GLU A 131 -34.68 29.68 -32.56
CA GLU A 131 -35.40 30.88 -32.13
C GLU A 131 -36.75 30.49 -31.51
N GLU A 132 -37.07 31.13 -30.38
CA GLU A 132 -38.36 30.93 -29.72
C GLU A 132 -39.49 31.34 -30.69
N PRO A 133 -40.47 30.44 -30.95
CA PRO A 133 -41.63 30.77 -31.76
C PRO A 133 -42.36 31.99 -31.20
N GLY A 134 -42.87 32.85 -32.07
CA GLY A 134 -43.61 34.03 -31.61
C GLY A 134 -44.94 33.64 -30.98
N PHE A 135 -45.58 34.59 -30.29
CA PHE A 135 -46.93 34.40 -29.73
C PHE A 135 -47.92 33.83 -30.75
N TRP A 136 -47.89 34.31 -32.01
CA TRP A 136 -48.77 33.83 -33.07
C TRP A 136 -48.49 32.40 -33.50
N ASP A 137 -47.22 31.96 -33.48
CA ASP A 137 -46.85 30.57 -33.78
C ASP A 137 -47.42 29.66 -32.69
N PHE A 138 -47.22 30.00 -31.41
CA PHE A 138 -47.82 29.25 -30.29
C PHE A 138 -49.35 29.29 -30.32
N TYR A 139 -49.95 30.42 -30.70
CA TYR A 139 -51.39 30.55 -30.83
C TYR A 139 -51.94 29.60 -31.91
N LYS A 140 -51.30 29.52 -33.07
CA LYS A 140 -51.67 28.60 -34.16
C LYS A 140 -51.35 27.14 -33.85
N ALA A 141 -50.25 26.88 -33.15
CA ALA A 141 -49.78 25.52 -32.84
C ALA A 141 -50.67 24.76 -31.83
N ASP A 142 -51.60 25.46 -31.17
CA ASP A 142 -52.52 24.86 -30.19
C ASP A 142 -53.31 23.69 -30.80
N LYS A 143 -53.20 22.53 -30.14
CA LYS A 143 -53.85 21.28 -30.56
C LYS A 143 -55.29 21.18 -30.06
N ALA A 144 -55.68 22.01 -29.09
CA ALA A 144 -57.03 22.02 -28.52
C ALA A 144 -57.62 23.45 -28.45
N PRO A 145 -57.78 24.12 -29.61
CA PRO A 145 -58.35 25.47 -29.62
C PRO A 145 -59.82 25.44 -29.18
N GLY A 146 -60.18 26.29 -28.22
CA GLY A 146 -61.58 26.53 -27.85
C GLY A 146 -62.38 27.15 -29.01
N ILE A 147 -63.71 27.17 -28.90
CA ILE A 147 -64.64 27.58 -29.98
C ILE A 147 -64.27 28.93 -30.61
N PHE A 148 -64.01 29.96 -29.79
CA PHE A 148 -63.62 31.30 -30.27
C PHE A 148 -62.27 31.31 -31.00
N LYS A 149 -61.30 30.53 -30.50
CA LYS A 149 -59.98 30.42 -31.10
C LYS A 149 -60.03 29.69 -32.44
N SER A 150 -60.82 28.63 -32.52
CA SER A 150 -61.07 27.89 -33.76
C SER A 150 -61.70 28.75 -34.84
N LEU A 151 -62.64 29.64 -34.48
CA LEU A 151 -63.21 30.65 -35.39
C LEU A 151 -62.14 31.62 -35.92
N ILE A 152 -61.30 32.15 -35.04
CA ILE A 152 -60.21 33.06 -35.41
C ILE A 152 -59.21 32.35 -36.35
N LEU A 153 -58.83 31.11 -36.03
CA LEU A 153 -57.91 30.34 -36.87
C LEU A 153 -58.55 30.00 -38.23
N ALA A 154 -59.83 29.65 -38.27
CA ALA A 154 -60.54 29.34 -39.52
C ALA A 154 -60.69 30.54 -40.46
N ILE A 155 -60.82 31.76 -39.91
CA ILE A 155 -61.00 32.99 -40.70
C ILE A 155 -59.65 33.59 -41.12
N PHE A 156 -58.62 33.54 -40.26
CA PHE A 156 -57.38 34.30 -40.42
C PHE A 156 -56.13 33.45 -40.64
N SER A 157 -56.22 32.12 -40.72
CA SER A 157 -55.05 31.24 -40.90
C SER A 157 -55.33 30.12 -41.91
N SER A 158 -54.35 29.82 -42.76
CA SER A 158 -54.41 28.66 -43.64
C SER A 158 -54.02 27.38 -42.88
N PRO A 159 -54.52 26.20 -43.27
CA PRO A 159 -54.09 24.92 -42.71
C PRO A 159 -52.56 24.73 -42.74
N GLU A 160 -51.92 25.11 -43.86
CA GLU A 160 -50.47 25.09 -44.03
C GLU A 160 -49.75 25.97 -42.98
N SER A 161 -50.29 27.15 -42.69
CA SER A 161 -49.71 28.05 -41.69
C SER A 161 -49.89 27.54 -40.24
N ILE A 162 -50.91 26.72 -40.00
CA ILE A 162 -51.14 26.05 -38.71
C ILE A 162 -50.18 24.87 -38.57
N GLU A 163 -49.98 24.10 -39.63
CA GLU A 163 -49.03 22.98 -39.66
C GLU A 163 -47.59 23.44 -39.49
N ALA A 164 -47.15 24.47 -40.23
CA ALA A 164 -45.83 25.06 -40.08
C ALA A 164 -45.59 25.61 -38.66
N ALA A 165 -46.60 26.24 -38.04
CA ALA A 165 -46.51 26.71 -36.67
C ALA A 165 -46.38 25.54 -35.67
N ARG A 166 -47.11 24.43 -35.88
CA ARG A 166 -47.00 23.22 -35.07
C ARG A 166 -45.61 22.59 -35.16
N GLU A 167 -45.08 22.47 -36.37
CA GLU A 167 -43.73 21.95 -36.60
C GLU A 167 -42.67 22.82 -35.92
N LYS A 168 -42.74 24.15 -36.11
CA LYS A 168 -41.82 25.11 -35.49
C LYS A 168 -41.85 25.03 -33.96
N CYS A 169 -43.04 25.01 -33.35
CA CYS A 169 -43.18 24.88 -31.91
C CYS A 169 -42.69 23.52 -31.39
N SER A 170 -42.95 22.43 -32.12
CA SER A 170 -42.50 21.09 -31.71
C SER A 170 -40.97 20.96 -31.81
N ALA A 171 -40.37 21.46 -32.88
CA ALA A 171 -38.91 21.50 -33.06
C ALA A 171 -38.23 22.33 -31.97
N TYR A 172 -38.78 23.50 -31.64
CA TYR A 172 -38.27 24.33 -30.54
C TYR A 172 -38.36 23.61 -29.19
N GLN A 173 -39.50 22.97 -28.88
CA GLN A 173 -39.63 22.20 -27.62
C GLN A 173 -38.62 21.05 -27.54
N GLN A 174 -38.42 20.32 -28.65
CA GLN A 174 -37.44 19.25 -28.72
C GLN A 174 -36.00 19.78 -28.53
N ASP A 175 -35.66 20.94 -29.11
CA ASP A 175 -34.37 21.60 -28.90
C ASP A 175 -34.16 21.97 -27.43
N VAL A 176 -35.16 22.59 -26.79
CA VAL A 176 -35.12 22.94 -25.35
C VAL A 176 -34.90 21.70 -24.48
N GLU A 177 -35.64 20.62 -24.73
CA GLU A 177 -35.49 19.35 -23.99
C GLU A 177 -34.10 18.73 -24.20
N THR A 178 -33.61 18.73 -25.45
CA THR A 178 -32.28 18.20 -25.80
C THR A 178 -31.19 18.99 -25.08
N ARG A 179 -31.22 20.32 -25.15
CA ARG A 179 -30.23 21.20 -24.50
C ARG A 179 -30.27 21.03 -22.99
N LYS A 180 -31.45 20.97 -22.37
CA LYS A 180 -31.59 20.65 -20.94
C LYS A 180 -30.99 19.27 -20.60
N GLY A 181 -31.22 18.27 -21.43
CA GLY A 181 -30.61 16.94 -21.28
C GLY A 181 -29.09 16.96 -21.34
N LEU A 182 -28.51 17.75 -22.25
CA LEU A 182 -27.06 17.95 -22.35
C LEU A 182 -26.48 18.64 -21.12
N GLU A 183 -27.11 19.72 -20.63
CA GLU A 183 -26.69 20.42 -19.42
C GLU A 183 -26.69 19.51 -18.19
N VAL A 184 -27.76 18.74 -17.99
CA VAL A 184 -27.84 17.74 -16.91
C VAL A 184 -26.76 16.68 -17.06
N GLY A 185 -26.53 16.18 -18.29
CA GLY A 185 -25.47 15.22 -18.59
C GLY A 185 -24.08 15.75 -18.24
N ILE A 186 -23.77 16.99 -18.60
CA ILE A 186 -22.50 17.66 -18.26
C ILE A 186 -22.34 17.78 -16.74
N GLN A 187 -23.39 18.22 -16.03
CA GLN A 187 -23.34 18.35 -14.57
C GLN A 187 -23.08 17.00 -13.89
N LEU A 188 -23.71 15.92 -14.35
CA LEU A 188 -23.50 14.58 -13.82
C LEU A 188 -22.06 14.10 -14.05
N LEU A 189 -21.51 14.30 -15.25
CA LEU A 189 -20.14 13.93 -15.59
C LEU A 189 -19.11 14.74 -14.77
N ARG A 190 -19.34 16.05 -14.60
CA ARG A 190 -18.50 16.91 -13.75
C ARG A 190 -18.52 16.45 -12.29
N SER A 191 -19.70 16.13 -11.76
CA SER A 191 -19.83 15.59 -10.40
C SER A 191 -19.14 14.23 -10.23
N ASP A 192 -19.20 13.35 -11.23
CA ASP A 192 -18.45 12.09 -11.20
C ASP A 192 -16.94 12.35 -11.21
N ASN A 193 -16.45 13.28 -12.05
CA ASN A 193 -15.04 13.67 -12.08
C ASN A 193 -14.55 14.22 -10.73
N GLU A 194 -15.33 15.04 -10.03
CA GLU A 194 -14.97 15.53 -8.69
C GLU A 194 -14.85 14.39 -7.66
N LYS A 195 -15.78 13.41 -7.72
CA LYS A 195 -15.72 12.21 -6.87
C LYS A 195 -14.50 11.36 -7.20
N GLN A 196 -14.22 11.14 -8.48
CA GLN A 196 -13.04 10.42 -8.96
C GLN A 196 -11.74 11.11 -8.52
N GLN A 197 -11.66 12.44 -8.64
CA GLN A 197 -10.51 13.23 -8.21
C GLN A 197 -10.24 13.12 -6.70
N THR A 198 -11.30 13.06 -5.89
CA THR A 198 -11.19 12.85 -4.44
C THR A 198 -10.62 11.47 -4.14
N ARG A 199 -11.13 10.43 -4.81
CA ARG A 199 -10.61 9.05 -4.67
C ARG A 199 -9.15 8.95 -5.13
N PHE A 200 -8.80 9.59 -6.24
CA PHE A 200 -7.43 9.63 -6.75
C PHE A 200 -6.45 10.17 -5.70
N LYS A 201 -6.79 11.31 -5.09
CA LYS A 201 -5.96 11.93 -4.04
C LYS A 201 -5.87 11.08 -2.78
N SER A 202 -6.96 10.40 -2.40
CA SER A 202 -6.96 9.45 -1.29
C SER A 202 -5.98 8.30 -1.55
N ASN A 203 -6.06 7.68 -2.72
CA ASN A 203 -5.17 6.59 -3.11
C ASN A 203 -3.72 7.08 -3.20
N GLU A 204 -3.47 8.28 -3.73
CA GLU A 204 -2.15 8.89 -3.82
C GLU A 204 -1.54 9.11 -2.43
N SER A 205 -2.33 9.63 -1.49
CA SER A 205 -1.90 9.81 -0.10
C SER A 205 -1.53 8.48 0.55
N GLU A 206 -2.34 7.43 0.35
CA GLU A 206 -2.07 6.11 0.92
C GLU A 206 -0.82 5.47 0.32
N ILE A 207 -0.63 5.56 -1.01
CA ILE A 207 0.57 5.08 -1.69
C ILE A 207 1.82 5.79 -1.14
N ASN A 208 1.77 7.12 -1.00
CA ASN A 208 2.90 7.89 -0.51
C ASN A 208 3.27 7.55 0.95
N GLN A 209 2.28 7.35 1.82
CA GLN A 209 2.51 6.93 3.22
C GLN A 209 3.22 5.58 3.30
N LYS A 210 2.96 4.70 2.34
CA LYS A 210 3.42 3.31 2.30
C LYS A 210 4.56 3.06 1.32
N ALA A 211 5.12 4.11 0.70
CA ALA A 211 6.11 3.99 -0.37
C ALA A 211 7.45 3.38 0.07
N HIS A 212 7.76 3.39 1.38
CA HIS A 212 8.97 2.82 1.95
C HIS A 212 8.89 1.29 2.14
N ILE A 213 7.68 0.72 2.20
CA ILE A 213 7.44 -0.69 2.54
C ILE A 213 8.14 -1.67 1.59
N PRO A 214 8.13 -1.49 0.24
CA PRO A 214 8.82 -2.40 -0.66
C PRO A 214 10.32 -2.50 -0.36
N LYS A 215 10.96 -1.36 -0.06
CA LYS A 215 12.40 -1.34 0.27
C LYS A 215 12.64 -2.03 1.62
N ALA A 216 11.86 -1.68 2.64
CA ALA A 216 11.95 -2.30 3.96
C ALA A 216 11.72 -3.84 3.89
N LEU A 217 10.84 -4.30 3.00
CA LEU A 217 10.60 -5.72 2.78
C LEU A 217 11.83 -6.42 2.18
N ASP A 218 12.44 -5.80 1.17
CA ASP A 218 13.65 -6.33 0.53
C ASP A 218 14.83 -6.36 1.52
N ASP A 219 14.99 -5.30 2.31
CA ASP A 219 16.01 -5.18 3.34
C ASP A 219 15.79 -6.25 4.45
N LEU A 220 14.56 -6.41 4.94
CA LEU A 220 14.20 -7.44 5.93
C LEU A 220 14.44 -8.87 5.40
N LYS A 221 14.11 -9.15 4.14
CA LYS A 221 14.38 -10.45 3.51
C LYS A 221 15.89 -10.74 3.43
N ALA A 222 16.68 -9.76 2.99
CA ALA A 222 18.13 -9.89 2.91
C ALA A 222 18.76 -10.08 4.30
N GLN A 223 18.27 -9.35 5.31
CA GLN A 223 18.73 -9.49 6.70
C GLN A 223 18.35 -10.86 7.27
N LYS A 224 17.14 -11.35 7.02
CA LYS A 224 16.69 -12.69 7.42
C LYS A 224 17.61 -13.76 6.82
N ASP A 225 17.82 -13.74 5.50
CA ASP A 225 18.65 -14.74 4.81
C ASP A 225 20.09 -14.74 5.35
N SER A 226 20.66 -13.54 5.55
CA SER A 226 21.99 -13.42 6.16
C SER A 226 22.02 -13.96 7.58
N MET A 227 20.98 -13.71 8.38
CA MET A 227 20.94 -14.19 9.76
C MET A 227 20.75 -15.71 9.82
N GLU A 228 19.93 -16.30 8.94
CA GLU A 228 19.77 -17.76 8.82
C GLU A 228 21.08 -18.45 8.43
N GLU A 229 21.81 -17.90 7.45
CA GLU A 229 23.13 -18.40 7.03
C GLU A 229 24.11 -18.39 8.20
N ASN A 230 24.26 -17.23 8.87
CA ASN A 230 25.23 -17.07 9.94
C ASN A 230 24.87 -17.90 11.18
N VAL A 231 23.59 -18.01 11.53
CA VAL A 231 23.17 -18.84 12.67
C VAL A 231 23.31 -20.33 12.37
N THR A 232 23.15 -20.76 11.12
CA THR A 232 23.47 -22.13 10.71
C THR A 232 24.96 -22.42 10.94
N VAL A 233 25.85 -21.51 10.54
CA VAL A 233 27.29 -21.63 10.84
C VAL A 233 27.53 -21.71 12.35
N LEU A 234 26.92 -20.83 13.14
CA LEU A 234 27.07 -20.84 14.60
C LEU A 234 26.60 -22.17 15.20
N GLU A 235 25.47 -22.71 14.74
CA GLU A 235 24.96 -23.99 15.22
C GLU A 235 25.89 -25.15 14.87
N GLU A 236 26.35 -25.25 13.62
CA GLU A 236 27.27 -26.31 13.19
C GLU A 236 28.57 -26.29 14.00
N GLN A 237 29.12 -25.10 14.23
CA GLN A 237 30.33 -24.97 15.04
C GLN A 237 30.05 -25.31 16.51
N ALA A 238 28.97 -24.77 17.09
CA ALA A 238 28.55 -25.07 18.46
C ALA A 238 28.36 -26.56 18.71
N ARG A 239 27.89 -27.31 17.69
CA ARG A 239 27.67 -28.75 17.81
C ARG A 239 28.94 -29.53 18.12
N SER A 240 30.10 -29.01 17.73
CA SER A 240 31.38 -29.70 17.90
C SER A 240 31.97 -29.58 19.31
N PHE A 241 31.52 -28.61 20.12
CA PHE A 241 32.14 -28.33 21.43
C PHE A 241 31.16 -28.24 22.61
N THR A 242 29.86 -28.27 22.35
CA THR A 242 28.82 -28.29 23.40
C THR A 242 28.23 -29.69 23.58
N SER A 243 27.88 -30.08 24.81
CA SER A 243 27.21 -31.36 25.09
C SER A 243 25.70 -31.30 24.80
N THR A 244 25.07 -32.47 24.60
CA THR A 244 23.61 -32.57 24.42
C THR A 244 22.85 -32.02 25.64
N GLU A 245 23.33 -32.31 26.86
CA GLU A 245 22.73 -31.82 28.11
C GLU A 245 22.75 -30.29 28.20
N GLN A 246 23.87 -29.65 27.81
CA GLN A 246 23.95 -28.18 27.75
C GLN A 246 22.94 -27.60 26.77
N ARG A 247 22.81 -28.18 25.57
CA ARG A 247 21.85 -27.71 24.56
C ARG A 247 20.40 -27.86 25.02
N GLU A 248 20.07 -28.97 25.66
CA GLU A 248 18.74 -29.19 26.24
C GLU A 248 18.45 -28.24 27.41
N GLY A 249 19.47 -27.98 28.25
CA GLY A 249 19.40 -27.00 29.33
C GLY A 249 19.04 -25.61 28.81
N ILE A 250 19.77 -25.11 27.81
CA ILE A 250 19.51 -23.80 27.21
C ILE A 250 18.15 -23.73 26.52
N LYS A 251 17.73 -24.79 25.80
CA LYS A 251 16.37 -24.85 25.22
C LYS A 251 15.27 -24.68 26.27
N LYS A 252 15.46 -25.25 27.48
CA LYS A 252 14.51 -25.10 28.59
C LYS A 252 14.52 -23.71 29.22
N VAL A 253 15.68 -23.03 29.23
CA VAL A 253 15.79 -21.64 29.70
C VAL A 253 15.00 -20.72 28.77
N ILE A 254 15.29 -20.80 27.47
CA ILE A 254 14.65 -20.02 26.42
C ILE A 254 13.13 -20.24 26.41
N ALA A 255 12.67 -21.49 26.53
CA ALA A 255 11.24 -21.80 26.57
C ALA A 255 10.49 -21.25 27.80
N LYS A 256 11.21 -20.87 28.87
CA LYS A 256 10.64 -20.31 30.11
C LYS A 256 10.70 -18.79 30.16
N GLU A 257 11.39 -18.13 29.23
CA GLU A 257 11.41 -16.68 29.19
C GLU A 257 10.02 -16.16 28.86
N PRO A 258 9.54 -15.12 29.58
CA PRO A 258 8.29 -14.47 29.25
C PRO A 258 8.40 -13.97 27.82
N ARG A 259 7.49 -14.44 26.97
CA ARG A 259 7.41 -13.97 25.60
C ARG A 259 6.83 -12.57 25.67
N GLU A 260 7.56 -11.61 25.14
CA GLU A 260 6.93 -10.35 24.79
C GLU A 260 5.91 -10.69 23.70
N ASP A 261 4.62 -10.68 24.08
CA ASP A 261 3.50 -10.77 23.15
C ASP A 261 3.51 -9.48 22.34
N GLU A 262 4.39 -9.46 21.36
CA GLU A 262 4.53 -8.37 20.42
C GLU A 262 3.51 -8.59 19.30
N ASP A 263 2.25 -8.24 19.61
CA ASP A 263 1.53 -7.34 18.72
C ASP A 263 2.34 -6.03 18.67
N LEU A 264 3.54 -6.09 18.10
CA LEU A 264 4.31 -4.90 17.76
C LEU A 264 3.50 -4.22 16.68
N GLN A 265 2.66 -3.30 17.15
CA GLN A 265 2.42 -2.05 16.45
C GLN A 265 3.79 -1.63 15.92
N PHE A 266 3.96 -1.78 14.61
CA PHE A 266 4.87 -0.93 13.87
C PHE A 266 4.43 0.49 14.22
N ASN A 267 5.07 1.09 15.22
CA ASN A 267 5.06 2.53 15.35
C ASN A 267 5.89 3.03 14.17
N MET A 268 5.24 3.07 13.01
CA MET A 268 5.55 4.01 11.95
C MET A 268 5.14 5.41 12.45
N ASP A 269 5.73 5.86 13.55
CA ASP A 269 5.68 7.27 13.90
C ASP A 269 6.78 7.95 13.10
N ILE A 270 6.31 8.82 12.20
CA ILE A 270 7.04 9.80 11.40
C ILE A 270 7.76 10.80 12.31
#